data_AF-A0A974T8V1-F1
#
_entry.id   AF-A0A974T8V1-F1
#
_cell.length_a   1.000
_cell.length_b   1.000
_cell.length_c   1.000
_cell.angle_alpha   90.00
_cell.angle_beta   90.00
_cell.angle_gamma   90.00
#
_symmetry.space_group_name_H-M   'P 1'
#
loop_
_entity.id
_entity.type
_entity.pdbx_description
1 polymer ?
#
loop_
_entity_poly.entity_id
_entity_poly.type
_entity_poly.pdbx_seq_one_letter_code
_entity_poly.pdbx_strand_id
1 'polypeptide(L)'
;MSDRNCVYTFEDGKAEGQAGMKNLLGGKGANLAEMSNLGLPVPPGFTITTEVCMAADPFVTIGQEGVGELVKLAVERGKKTRPNIKLRICGEHGGDPASIHFCEATGLDYVSCSPYRVPIARLAAAQAALGAKAASQA
;
A
#
# COMPACT_ATOMS: atom_id res chain seq x y z
N MET A 1 5.79 10.66 5.64
CA MET A 1 4.87 10.33 6.75
C MET A 1 5.49 10.87 8.03
N SER A 2 4.90 11.92 8.61
CA SER A 2 5.35 12.47 9.90
C SER A 2 5.17 11.43 11.02
N ASP A 3 6.01 11.51 12.07
CA ASP A 3 6.07 10.68 13.30
C ASP A 3 4.73 10.56 14.07
N ARG A 4 3.70 9.99 13.44
CA ARG A 4 2.41 9.70 14.07
C ARG A 4 2.39 8.24 14.49
N ASN A 5 2.12 8.01 15.76
CA ASN A 5 2.00 6.66 16.31
C ASN A 5 0.86 5.93 15.59
N CYS A 6 1.20 4.88 14.86
CA CYS A 6 0.27 4.16 13.98
C CYS A 6 -0.29 2.88 14.63
N VAL A 7 0.29 2.49 15.77
CA VAL A 7 -0.08 1.33 16.58
C VAL A 7 -0.42 1.83 17.98
N TYR A 8 -1.58 1.41 18.49
CA TYR A 8 -2.09 1.74 19.81
C TYR A 8 -2.32 0.46 20.60
N THR A 9 -1.63 0.29 21.71
CA THR A 9 -1.67 -0.91 22.55
C THR A 9 -2.71 -0.82 23.66
N PHE A 10 -3.18 -1.98 24.13
CA PHE A 10 -4.02 -2.11 25.31
C PHE A 10 -3.68 -3.41 26.05
N GLU A 11 -3.46 -3.30 27.35
CA GLU A 11 -3.02 -4.40 28.22
C GLU A 11 -3.33 -4.07 29.70
N ASP A 12 -3.73 -5.08 30.47
CA ASP A 12 -3.84 -5.04 31.95
C ASP A 12 -4.45 -3.75 32.53
N GLY A 13 -5.61 -3.35 32.02
CA GLY A 13 -6.33 -2.20 32.58
C GLY A 13 -5.87 -0.84 32.04
N LYS A 14 -4.97 -0.82 31.04
CA LYS A 14 -4.45 0.40 30.41
C LYS A 14 -4.52 0.30 28.89
N ALA A 15 -4.76 1.42 28.22
CA ALA A 15 -4.73 1.52 26.78
C ALA A 15 -4.23 2.89 26.33
N GLU A 16 -3.56 2.92 25.17
CA GLU A 16 -3.15 4.16 24.52
C GLU A 16 -4.32 4.85 23.77
N GLY A 17 -5.49 4.19 23.70
CA GLY A 17 -6.70 4.67 23.04
C GLY A 17 -7.90 4.84 23.99
N GLN A 18 -9.00 5.42 23.49
CA GLN A 18 -10.25 5.63 24.24
C GLN A 18 -11.47 5.68 23.30
N ALA A 19 -12.69 5.57 23.85
CA ALA A 19 -13.93 5.50 23.08
C ALA A 19 -14.17 6.70 22.14
N GLY A 20 -13.61 7.88 22.44
CA GLY A 20 -13.70 9.06 21.58
C GLY A 20 -12.87 8.97 20.28
N MET A 21 -11.92 8.03 20.19
CA MET A 21 -10.96 7.93 19.09
C MET A 21 -11.46 7.07 17.92
N LYS A 22 -12.78 6.94 17.71
CA LYS A 22 -13.38 6.08 16.67
C LYS A 22 -12.89 6.40 15.26
N ASN A 23 -12.67 7.69 14.95
CA ASN A 23 -12.18 8.09 13.64
C ASN A 23 -10.73 7.66 13.40
N LEU A 24 -9.92 7.53 14.46
CA LEU A 24 -8.51 7.17 14.39
C LEU A 24 -8.28 5.66 14.56
N LEU A 25 -9.02 4.98 15.43
CA LEU A 25 -8.82 3.57 15.82
C LEU A 25 -9.90 2.63 15.27
N GLY A 26 -10.93 3.18 14.62
CA GLY A 26 -12.12 2.44 14.23
C GLY A 26 -13.05 2.15 15.42
N GLY A 27 -14.29 1.76 15.13
CA GLY A 27 -15.30 1.52 16.16
C GLY A 27 -14.96 0.37 17.12
N LYS A 28 -14.34 -0.72 16.62
CA LYS A 28 -13.93 -1.85 17.46
C LYS A 28 -12.70 -1.53 18.30
N GLY A 29 -11.66 -0.96 17.68
CA GLY A 29 -10.41 -0.62 18.37
C GLY A 29 -10.61 0.41 19.49
N ALA A 30 -11.38 1.48 19.22
CA ALA A 30 -11.71 2.48 20.23
C ALA A 30 -12.50 1.90 21.42
N ASN A 31 -13.43 0.98 21.17
CA ASN A 31 -14.20 0.34 22.24
C ASN A 31 -13.37 -0.67 23.05
N LEU A 32 -12.48 -1.46 22.42
CA LEU A 32 -11.60 -2.37 23.15
C LEU A 32 -10.61 -1.62 24.04
N ALA A 33 -10.06 -0.49 23.56
CA ALA A 33 -9.20 0.37 24.35
C ALA A 33 -9.95 0.96 25.56
N GLU A 34 -11.20 1.41 25.38
CA GLU A 34 -12.05 1.88 26.48
C GLU A 34 -12.32 0.77 27.49
N MET A 35 -12.68 -0.43 27.03
CA MET A 35 -12.92 -1.58 27.91
C MET A 35 -11.68 -1.91 28.74
N SER A 36 -10.49 -1.85 28.14
CA SER A 36 -9.22 -2.01 28.87
C SER A 36 -9.05 -0.92 29.92
N ASN A 37 -9.22 0.37 29.58
CA ASN A 37 -9.11 1.47 30.55
C ASN A 37 -10.13 1.38 31.72
N LEU A 38 -11.29 0.75 31.49
CA LEU A 38 -12.30 0.48 32.51
C LEU A 38 -12.00 -0.75 33.37
N GLY A 39 -10.87 -1.44 33.13
CA GLY A 39 -10.48 -2.65 33.86
C GLY A 39 -11.30 -3.89 33.52
N LEU A 40 -12.00 -3.89 32.38
CA LEU A 40 -12.70 -5.09 31.90
C LEU A 40 -11.68 -6.10 31.37
N PRO A 41 -11.97 -7.42 31.48
CA PRO A 41 -11.07 -8.46 30.99
C PRO A 41 -11.01 -8.45 29.46
N VAL A 42 -9.99 -7.78 28.92
CA VAL A 42 -9.66 -7.73 27.49
C VAL A 42 -8.28 -8.35 27.31
N PRO A 43 -8.11 -9.37 26.44
CA PRO A 43 -6.79 -9.91 26.13
C PRO A 43 -5.85 -8.80 25.62
N PRO A 44 -4.54 -8.84 25.97
CA PRO A 44 -3.59 -7.85 25.50
C PRO A 44 -3.53 -7.83 23.97
N GLY A 45 -3.43 -6.64 23.39
CA GLY A 45 -3.45 -6.48 21.95
C GLY A 45 -3.11 -5.07 21.50
N PHE A 46 -3.32 -4.83 20.20
CA PHE A 46 -3.06 -3.55 19.58
C PHE A 46 -4.12 -3.22 18.53
N THR A 47 -4.27 -1.93 18.26
CA THR A 47 -5.08 -1.38 17.18
C THR A 47 -4.18 -0.62 16.22
N ILE A 48 -4.29 -0.91 14.92
CA ILE A 48 -3.67 -0.12 13.87
C ILE A 48 -4.63 1.00 13.48
N THR A 49 -4.11 2.21 13.32
CA THR A 49 -4.94 3.37 12.98
C THR A 49 -5.66 3.21 11.63
N THR A 50 -6.85 3.78 11.53
CA THR A 50 -7.67 3.82 10.31
C THR A 50 -6.94 4.56 9.18
N GLU A 51 -6.09 5.53 9.51
CA GLU A 51 -5.27 6.25 8.54
C GLU A 51 -4.31 5.30 7.83
N VAL A 52 -3.68 4.34 8.53
CA VAL A 52 -2.86 3.33 7.87
C VAL A 52 -3.68 2.48 6.91
N CYS A 53 -4.92 2.15 7.27
CA CYS A 53 -5.82 1.41 6.39
C CYS A 53 -6.34 2.25 5.20
N MET A 54 -6.40 3.58 5.32
CA MET A 54 -6.92 4.49 4.30
C MET A 54 -5.84 5.18 3.45
N ALA A 55 -4.59 5.25 3.91
CA ALA A 55 -3.53 6.02 3.26
C ALA A 55 -3.21 5.49 1.86
N ALA A 56 -3.31 4.18 1.66
CA ALA A 56 -3.39 3.53 0.36
C ALA A 56 -3.95 2.12 0.58
N ASP A 57 -5.07 1.79 -0.05
CA ASP A 57 -5.56 0.41 -0.03
C ASP A 57 -4.52 -0.48 -0.74
N PRO A 58 -3.86 -1.42 -0.04
CA PRO A 58 -2.79 -2.22 -0.62
C PRO A 58 -3.29 -3.14 -1.75
N PHE A 59 -4.60 -3.37 -1.84
CA PHE A 59 -5.22 -4.14 -2.91
C PHE A 59 -5.50 -3.30 -4.16
N VAL A 60 -5.43 -1.97 -4.06
CA VAL A 60 -5.58 -1.04 -5.18
C VAL A 60 -4.21 -0.51 -5.64
N THR A 61 -3.38 -0.07 -4.70
CA THR A 61 -2.05 0.51 -4.96
C THR A 61 -0.96 -0.38 -4.39
N ILE A 62 0.06 -0.67 -5.19
CA ILE A 62 1.11 -1.60 -4.79
C ILE A 62 2.00 -0.99 -3.70
N GLY A 63 2.11 -1.68 -2.58
CA GLY A 63 3.04 -1.31 -1.50
C GLY A 63 4.48 -1.55 -1.95
N GLN A 64 5.24 -0.49 -2.22
CA GLN A 64 6.57 -0.58 -2.82
C GLN A 64 7.61 -1.23 -1.90
N GLU A 65 7.52 -1.03 -0.58
CA GLU A 65 8.47 -1.57 0.40
C GLU A 65 8.26 -3.06 0.72
N GLY A 66 7.10 -3.62 0.38
CA GLY A 66 6.77 -5.03 0.63
C GLY A 66 6.64 -5.81 -0.67
N VAL A 67 5.45 -5.75 -1.27
CA VAL A 67 5.14 -6.45 -2.53
C VAL A 67 6.03 -5.94 -3.67
N GLY A 68 6.33 -4.64 -3.69
CA GLY A 68 7.21 -4.04 -4.71
C GLY A 68 8.62 -4.63 -4.73
N GLU A 69 9.23 -4.90 -3.58
CA GLU A 69 10.55 -5.54 -3.52
C GLU A 69 10.54 -6.96 -4.10
N LEU A 70 9.46 -7.71 -3.87
CA LEU A 70 9.27 -9.03 -4.49
C LEU A 70 9.13 -8.93 -6.02
N VAL A 71 8.43 -7.90 -6.51
CA VAL A 71 8.30 -7.65 -7.96
C VAL A 71 9.65 -7.30 -8.58
N LYS A 72 10.45 -6.42 -7.95
CA LYS A 72 11.80 -6.07 -8.42
C LYS A 72 12.68 -7.32 -8.53
N LEU A 73 12.69 -8.14 -7.49
CA LEU A 73 13.45 -9.39 -7.45
C LEU A 73 13.03 -10.35 -8.56
N ALA A 74 11.72 -10.47 -8.82
CA ALA A 74 11.19 -11.32 -9.88
C ALA A 74 11.61 -10.83 -11.27
N VAL A 75 11.60 -9.51 -11.50
CA VAL A 75 12.05 -8.91 -12.77
C VAL A 75 13.53 -9.13 -12.99
N GLU A 76 14.37 -8.86 -11.98
CA GLU A 76 15.81 -9.06 -12.05
C GLU A 76 16.16 -10.53 -12.36
N ARG A 77 15.64 -11.46 -11.55
CA ARG A 77 15.92 -12.89 -11.71
C ARG A 77 15.37 -13.43 -13.03
N GLY A 78 14.15 -13.04 -13.40
CA GLY A 78 13.50 -13.46 -14.64
C GLY A 78 14.31 -13.05 -15.87
N LYS A 79 14.74 -11.79 -15.93
CA LYS A 79 15.55 -11.27 -17.04
C LYS A 79 16.96 -11.86 -17.06
N LYS A 80 17.56 -12.15 -15.89
CA LYS A 80 18.85 -12.84 -15.80
C LYS A 80 18.80 -14.25 -16.42
N THR A 81 17.72 -14.98 -16.19
CA THR A 81 17.54 -16.33 -16.77
C THR A 81 17.10 -16.28 -18.23
N ARG A 82 16.22 -15.34 -18.59
CA ARG A 82 15.68 -15.18 -19.94
C ARG A 82 15.67 -13.69 -20.33
N PRO A 83 16.69 -13.17 -21.03
CA PRO A 83 16.82 -11.73 -21.29
C PRO A 83 15.62 -11.08 -21.99
N ASN A 84 14.95 -11.83 -22.87
CA ASN A 84 13.82 -11.35 -23.65
C ASN A 84 12.44 -11.76 -23.07
N ILE A 85 12.38 -12.15 -21.80
CA ILE A 85 11.09 -12.49 -21.15
C ILE A 85 10.21 -11.25 -21.05
N LYS A 86 8.94 -11.40 -21.41
CA LYS A 86 7.92 -10.35 -21.27
C LYS A 86 7.24 -10.47 -19.92
N LEU A 87 7.33 -9.42 -19.11
CA LEU A 87 6.79 -9.37 -17.76
C LEU A 87 5.69 -8.32 -17.66
N ARG A 88 4.64 -8.65 -16.90
CA ARG A 88 3.47 -7.79 -16.75
C ARG A 88 2.89 -7.86 -15.35
N ILE A 89 2.10 -6.84 -15.00
CA ILE A 89 1.17 -6.88 -13.86
C ILE A 89 -0.28 -6.95 -14.38
N CYS A 90 -1.13 -7.64 -13.64
CA CYS A 90 -2.56 -7.74 -13.92
C CYS A 90 -3.38 -7.45 -12.66
N GLY A 91 -4.67 -7.14 -12.86
CA GLY A 91 -5.60 -6.85 -11.77
C GLY A 91 -5.72 -5.36 -11.50
N GLU A 92 -6.14 -5.03 -10.27
CA GLU A 92 -6.48 -3.66 -9.89
C GLU A 92 -5.27 -2.71 -9.93
N HIS A 93 -4.09 -3.20 -9.54
CA HIS A 93 -2.83 -2.47 -9.62
C HIS A 93 -2.48 -2.06 -11.06
N GLY A 94 -2.88 -2.85 -12.07
CA GLY A 94 -2.62 -2.55 -13.47
C GLY A 94 -3.41 -1.36 -14.04
N GLY A 95 -4.39 -0.85 -13.30
CA GLY A 95 -5.14 0.36 -13.65
C GLY A 95 -4.88 1.54 -12.70
N ASP A 96 -4.07 1.35 -11.67
CA ASP A 96 -3.75 2.36 -10.67
C ASP A 96 -2.53 3.18 -11.11
N PRO A 97 -2.63 4.52 -11.27
CA PRO A 97 -1.53 5.33 -11.77
C PRO A 97 -0.23 5.16 -10.98
N ALA A 98 -0.28 5.20 -9.64
CA ALA A 98 0.92 5.08 -8.81
C ALA A 98 1.62 3.72 -9.01
N SER A 99 0.83 2.64 -9.08
CA SER A 99 1.33 1.30 -9.39
C SER A 99 1.92 1.20 -10.80
N ILE A 100 1.33 1.87 -11.79
CA ILE A 100 1.85 1.91 -13.18
C ILE A 100 3.19 2.64 -13.22
N HIS A 101 3.34 3.77 -12.52
CA HIS A 101 4.61 4.48 -12.39
C HIS A 101 5.70 3.56 -11.80
N PHE A 102 5.36 2.81 -10.76
CA PHE A 102 6.26 1.81 -10.18
C PHE A 102 6.61 0.70 -11.17
N CYS A 103 5.64 0.18 -11.93
CA CYS A 103 5.87 -0.87 -12.92
C CYS A 103 6.80 -0.42 -14.05
N GLU A 104 6.62 0.81 -14.54
CA GLU A 104 7.51 1.44 -15.53
C GLU A 104 8.94 1.54 -14.99
N ALA A 105 9.10 2.09 -13.79
CA ALA A 105 10.39 2.26 -13.13
C ALA A 105 11.11 0.92 -12.86
N THR A 106 10.34 -0.15 -12.60
CA THR A 106 10.86 -1.50 -12.38
C THR A 106 11.18 -2.23 -13.70
N GLY A 107 10.74 -1.69 -14.84
CA GLY A 107 11.03 -2.23 -16.17
C GLY A 107 10.12 -3.39 -16.59
N LEU A 108 8.86 -3.40 -16.16
CA LEU A 108 7.84 -4.29 -16.72
C LEU A 108 7.51 -3.86 -18.16
N ASP A 109 7.12 -4.81 -19.02
CA ASP A 109 6.86 -4.54 -20.43
C ASP A 109 5.45 -3.97 -20.68
N TYR A 110 4.46 -4.36 -19.87
CA TYR A 110 3.08 -3.90 -20.00
C TYR A 110 2.25 -4.11 -18.74
N VAL A 111 1.11 -3.42 -18.68
CA VAL A 111 0.08 -3.57 -17.63
C VAL A 111 -1.23 -4.07 -18.23
N SER A 112 -2.04 -4.77 -17.42
CA SER A 112 -3.33 -5.31 -17.84
C SER A 112 -4.39 -4.98 -16.80
N CYS A 113 -5.42 -4.23 -17.21
CA CYS A 113 -6.53 -3.82 -16.36
C CYS A 113 -7.88 -4.00 -17.05
N SER A 114 -8.96 -3.79 -16.30
CA SER A 114 -10.34 -3.83 -16.82
C SER A 114 -10.53 -2.84 -17.98
N PRO A 115 -11.39 -3.14 -18.98
CA PRO A 115 -11.55 -2.32 -20.18
C PRO A 115 -11.78 -0.82 -19.91
N TYR A 116 -12.58 -0.50 -18.90
CA TYR A 116 -12.91 0.87 -18.53
C TYR A 116 -11.72 1.65 -17.92
N ARG A 117 -10.70 0.96 -17.41
CA ARG A 117 -9.49 1.57 -16.84
C ARG A 117 -8.34 1.69 -17.86
N VAL A 118 -8.50 1.12 -19.05
CA VAL A 118 -7.48 1.21 -20.13
C VAL A 118 -7.11 2.66 -20.48
N PRO A 119 -8.06 3.62 -20.62
CA PRO A 119 -7.69 5.00 -20.90
C PRO A 119 -6.82 5.64 -19.80
N ILE A 120 -7.17 5.38 -18.53
CA ILE A 120 -6.41 5.87 -17.36
C ILE A 120 -5.02 5.25 -17.36
N ALA A 121 -4.93 3.93 -17.58
CA ALA A 121 -3.65 3.24 -17.59
C ALA A 121 -2.72 3.74 -18.70
N ARG A 122 -3.27 4.02 -19.90
CA ARG A 122 -2.49 4.62 -21.01
C ARG A 122 -1.97 6.00 -20.66
N LEU A 123 -2.79 6.85 -20.05
CA LEU A 123 -2.38 8.19 -19.62
C LEU A 123 -1.27 8.11 -18.55
N ALA A 124 -1.46 7.27 -17.54
CA ALA A 124 -0.48 7.07 -16.47
C ALA A 124 0.86 6.53 -16.99
N ALA A 125 0.82 5.54 -17.89
CA ALA A 125 2.03 5.02 -18.52
C ALA A 125 2.78 6.09 -19.33
N ALA A 126 2.06 6.94 -20.07
CA ALA A 126 2.67 8.06 -20.79
C ALA A 126 3.30 9.08 -19.83
N GLN A 127 2.63 9.41 -18.73
CA GLN A 127 3.16 10.30 -17.69
C GLN A 127 4.42 9.70 -17.03
N ALA A 128 4.43 8.39 -16.76
CA ALA A 128 5.57 7.68 -16.20
C ALA A 128 6.80 7.74 -17.12
N ALA A 129 6.61 7.43 -18.41
CA ALA A 129 7.67 7.48 -19.40
C ALA A 129 8.23 8.92 -19.58
N LEU A 130 7.37 9.93 -19.58
CA LEU A 130 7.80 11.34 -19.66
C LEU A 130 8.57 11.79 -18.42
N GLY A 131 8.11 11.41 -17.22
CA GLY A 131 8.79 11.71 -15.97
C GLY A 131 10.21 11.12 -15.90
N ALA A 132 10.37 9.87 -16.34
CA ALA A 132 11.69 9.22 -16.41
C ALA A 132 12.64 9.95 -17.39
N LYS A 133 12.11 10.38 -18.55
CA LYS A 133 12.90 11.11 -19.54
C LYS A 133 13.34 12.50 -19.04
N ALA A 134 12.45 13.23 -18.37
CA ALA A 134 12.78 14.53 -17.78
C ALA A 134 13.89 14.40 -16.71
N ALA A 135 13.85 13.35 -15.88
CA ALA A 135 14.88 13.09 -14.88
C ALA A 135 16.25 12.70 -15.47
N SER A 136 16.29 12.06 -16.65
CA SER A 136 17.54 11.72 -17.34
C SER A 136 18.21 12.88 -18.08
N GLN A 137 17.49 14.00 -18.27
CA GLN A 137 17.93 15.16 -19.03
C GLN A 137 18.31 16.37 -18.14
N ALA A 138 18.13 16.25 -16.82
CA ALA A 138 18.52 17.22 -15.81
C ALA A 138 19.84 16.81 -15.14
#